data_AF-A0A6J2XW64-F1
#
_entry.id   AF-A0A6J2XW64-F1
#
_cell.length_a   1.000
_cell.length_b   1.000
_cell.length_c   1.000
_cell.angle_alpha   90.00
_cell.angle_beta   90.00
_cell.angle_gamma   90.00
#
_symmetry.space_group_name_H-M   'P 1'
#
loop_
_entity.id
_entity.type
_entity.pdbx_description
1 polymer ?
#
loop_
_entity_poly.entity_id
_entity_poly.type
_entity_poly.pdbx_seq_one_letter_code
_entity_poly.pdbx_strand_id
1 'polypeptide(L)'
;MSYFRFFILTLLISYVRGVTELAEETCETLPSEIHITKEEFDELGRLQRTCNGEVAVNKCEGSCKSQVQPSVITPTGFLKECYCCRESYLRERVITLTHCYDPDGVRLTNEGYNAMDIKLREPSECKCYKCGDFSR
;
A
#
# COMPACT_ATOMS: atom_id res chain seq x y z
N MET A 1 46.15 30.93 -7.79
CA MET A 1 45.77 29.54 -7.44
C MET A 1 44.64 29.40 -6.41
N SER A 2 44.50 30.30 -5.43
CA SER A 2 43.48 30.16 -4.37
C SER A 2 42.03 30.36 -4.85
N TYR A 3 41.78 31.37 -5.70
CA TYR A 3 40.43 31.68 -6.23
C TYR A 3 39.83 30.59 -7.12
N PHE A 4 40.66 29.88 -7.89
CA PHE A 4 40.21 28.80 -8.77
C PHE A 4 39.72 27.59 -7.96
N ARG A 5 40.36 27.30 -6.82
CA ARG A 5 39.92 26.25 -5.89
C ARG A 5 38.61 26.62 -5.21
N PHE A 6 38.43 27.89 -4.82
CA PHE A 6 37.15 28.38 -4.28
C PHE A 6 36.01 28.27 -5.28
N PHE A 7 36.24 28.64 -6.54
CA PHE A 7 35.23 28.58 -7.60
C PHE A 7 34.77 27.15 -7.90
N ILE A 8 35.72 26.20 -7.95
CA ILE A 8 35.42 24.76 -8.10
C ILE A 8 34.64 24.24 -6.89
N LEU A 9 35.02 24.63 -5.67
CA LEU A 9 34.31 24.21 -4.46
C LEU A 9 32.87 24.71 -4.45
N THR A 10 32.63 25.98 -4.84
CA THR A 10 31.28 26.53 -4.94
C THR A 10 30.44 25.84 -6.00
N LEU A 11 31.01 25.51 -7.16
CA LEU A 11 30.34 24.76 -8.23
C LEU A 11 29.93 23.36 -7.78
N LEU A 12 30.82 22.66 -7.07
CA LEU A 12 30.54 21.34 -6.50
C LEU A 12 29.44 21.40 -5.44
N ILE A 13 29.44 22.41 -4.57
CA ILE A 13 28.40 22.59 -3.54
C ILE A 13 27.03 22.89 -4.18
N SER A 14 26.97 23.73 -5.22
CA SER A 14 25.73 23.99 -5.95
C SER A 14 25.22 22.76 -6.70
N TYR A 15 26.11 21.96 -7.27
CA TYR A 15 25.75 20.72 -7.94
C TYR A 15 25.15 19.70 -6.96
N VAL A 16 25.78 19.50 -5.80
CA VAL A 16 25.28 18.58 -4.76
C VAL A 16 23.89 19.01 -4.24
N ARG A 17 23.65 20.32 -4.06
CA ARG A 17 22.34 20.85 -3.64
C ARG A 17 21.23 20.60 -4.68
N GLY A 18 21.55 20.72 -5.97
CA GLY A 18 20.59 20.45 -7.04
C GLY A 18 20.17 18.98 -7.11
N VAL A 19 21.10 18.06 -6.84
CA VAL A 19 20.82 16.60 -6.86
C VAL A 19 19.86 16.19 -5.74
N THR A 20 19.95 16.80 -4.55
CA THR A 20 19.07 16.46 -3.42
C THR A 20 17.60 16.86 -3.62
N GLU A 21 17.30 17.85 -4.47
CA GLU A 21 15.92 18.25 -4.80
C GLU A 21 15.24 17.28 -5.78
N LEU A 22 16.05 16.46 -6.45
CA LEU A 22 15.67 15.50 -7.48
C LEU A 22 15.48 14.09 -6.91
N ALA A 23 15.23 13.93 -5.61
CA ALA A 23 14.76 12.66 -5.06
C ALA A 23 13.46 12.28 -5.77
N GLU A 24 13.50 11.36 -6.72
CA GLU A 24 12.33 10.97 -7.51
C GLU A 24 11.25 10.33 -6.63
N GLU A 25 9.99 10.57 -6.96
CA GLU A 25 8.88 9.86 -6.35
C GLU A 25 8.85 8.43 -6.89
N THR A 26 8.79 7.44 -6.00
CA THR A 26 8.90 6.01 -6.34
C THR A 26 7.65 5.22 -5.96
N CYS A 27 6.47 5.86 -6.02
CA CYS A 27 5.20 5.21 -5.68
C CYS A 27 4.77 4.24 -6.78
N GLU A 28 4.79 2.95 -6.46
CA GLU A 28 4.57 1.86 -7.41
C GLU A 28 3.50 0.87 -6.93
N THR A 29 2.92 0.15 -7.89
CA THR A 29 2.06 -1.01 -7.63
C THR A 29 2.91 -2.28 -7.70
N LEU A 30 3.13 -2.92 -6.56
CA LEU A 30 4.00 -4.09 -6.44
C LEU A 30 3.21 -5.35 -6.07
N PRO A 31 3.64 -6.54 -6.51
CA PRO A 31 3.06 -7.80 -6.04
C PRO A 31 3.48 -8.09 -4.59
N SER A 32 2.62 -8.80 -3.87
CA SER A 32 2.81 -9.30 -2.51
C SER A 32 1.99 -10.57 -2.31
N GLU A 33 2.23 -11.29 -1.23
CA GLU A 33 1.47 -12.49 -0.87
C GLU A 33 0.84 -12.30 0.51
N ILE A 34 -0.43 -12.67 0.64
CA ILE A 34 -1.18 -12.58 1.89
C ILE A 34 -1.86 -13.92 2.21
N HIS A 35 -1.97 -14.21 3.50
CA HIS A 35 -2.80 -15.31 4.00
C HIS A 35 -4.21 -14.80 4.25
N ILE A 36 -5.21 -15.42 3.62
CA ILE A 36 -6.63 -15.07 3.79
C ILE A 36 -7.34 -16.22 4.48
N THR A 37 -8.13 -15.89 5.51
CA THR A 37 -9.06 -16.81 6.17
C THR A 37 -10.46 -16.23 6.06
N LYS A 38 -11.42 -17.05 5.62
CA LYS A 38 -12.83 -16.68 5.48
C LYS A 38 -13.71 -17.71 6.17
N GLU A 39 -14.66 -17.22 6.94
CA GLU A 39 -15.68 -18.02 7.62
C GLU A 39 -17.02 -17.88 6.91
N GLU A 40 -17.76 -18.98 6.82
CA GLU A 40 -19.14 -19.05 6.37
C GLU A 40 -20.03 -19.46 7.54
N PHE A 41 -21.11 -18.71 7.74
CA PHE A 41 -22.08 -18.94 8.79
C PHE A 41 -23.42 -19.32 8.16
N ASP A 42 -24.16 -20.22 8.83
CA ASP A 42 -25.53 -20.54 8.43
C ASP A 42 -26.52 -19.43 8.83
N GLU A 43 -27.79 -19.57 8.41
CA GLU A 43 -28.87 -18.63 8.72
C GLU A 43 -29.14 -18.45 10.23
N LEU A 44 -28.66 -19.37 11.06
CA LEU A 44 -28.76 -19.33 12.52
C LEU A 44 -27.51 -18.71 13.17
N GLY A 45 -26.54 -18.27 12.37
CA GLY A 45 -25.28 -17.68 12.82
C GLY A 45 -24.25 -18.69 13.34
N ARG A 46 -24.43 -19.99 13.05
CA ARG A 46 -23.47 -21.03 13.44
C ARG A 46 -22.39 -21.14 12.37
N LEU A 47 -21.14 -21.34 12.80
CA LEU A 47 -20.04 -21.57 11.90
C LEU A 47 -20.30 -22.85 11.08
N GLN A 48 -20.32 -22.71 9.76
CA GLN A 48 -20.51 -23.82 8.83
C GLN A 48 -19.16 -24.38 8.36
N ARG A 49 -18.23 -23.49 7.99
CA ARG A 49 -16.86 -23.84 7.61
C ARG A 49 -15.94 -22.63 7.65
N THR A 50 -14.64 -22.91 7.78
CA THR A 50 -13.56 -21.94 7.66
C THR A 50 -12.65 -22.34 6.52
N CYS A 51 -12.48 -21.47 5.53
CA CYS A 51 -11.59 -21.68 4.39
C CYS A 51 -10.42 -20.71 4.41
N ASN A 52 -9.21 -21.19 4.11
CA ASN A 52 -8.02 -20.35 4.01
C ASN A 52 -7.14 -20.66 2.80
N GLY A 53 -6.24 -19.72 2.50
CA GLY A 53 -5.31 -19.84 1.38
C GLY A 53 -4.32 -18.68 1.32
N GLU A 54 -3.18 -18.94 0.67
CA GLU A 54 -2.21 -17.91 0.30
C GLU A 54 -2.56 -17.36 -1.08
N VAL A 55 -2.59 -16.04 -1.19
CA VAL A 55 -3.03 -15.34 -2.40
C VAL A 55 -2.05 -14.23 -2.73
N ALA A 56 -1.53 -14.26 -3.96
CA ALA A 56 -0.77 -13.15 -4.51
C ALA A 56 -1.72 -11.96 -4.76
N VAL A 57 -1.40 -10.79 -4.20
CA VAL A 57 -2.15 -9.55 -4.30
C VAL A 57 -1.24 -8.37 -4.62
N ASN A 58 -1.80 -7.32 -5.20
CA ASN A 58 -1.07 -6.07 -5.38
C ASN A 58 -1.09 -5.22 -4.10
N LYS A 59 -0.04 -4.41 -3.91
CA LYS A 59 0.07 -3.38 -2.87
C LYS A 59 0.65 -2.08 -3.45
N CYS A 60 0.40 -0.97 -2.77
CA CYS A 60 1.08 0.30 -3.06
C CYS A 60 2.28 0.47 -2.15
N GLU A 61 3.45 0.73 -2.72
CA GLU A 61 4.69 0.93 -1.98
C GLU A 61 5.58 1.96 -2.66
N GLY A 62 6.29 2.77 -1.88
CA GLY A 62 7.19 3.79 -2.40
C GLY A 62 7.28 5.02 -1.53
N SER A 63 8.00 6.03 -2.04
CA SER A 63 8.18 7.33 -1.39
C SER A 63 7.54 8.46 -2.19
N CYS A 64 6.87 9.38 -1.49
CA CYS A 64 6.25 10.57 -2.06
C CYS A 64 6.90 11.83 -1.51
N LYS A 65 7.03 12.89 -2.33
CA LYS A 65 7.63 14.14 -1.86
C LYS A 65 6.71 14.81 -0.85
N SER A 66 7.20 14.97 0.37
CA SER A 66 6.52 15.70 1.43
C SER A 66 7.47 16.74 2.00
N GLN A 67 6.92 17.89 2.39
CA GLN A 67 7.69 19.00 2.93
C GLN A 67 7.01 19.62 4.14
N VAL A 68 7.85 20.15 5.04
CA VAL A 68 7.42 20.95 6.19
C VAL A 68 8.15 22.29 6.13
N GLN A 69 7.40 23.37 6.33
CA GLN A 69 7.93 24.72 6.35
C GLN A 69 7.49 25.41 7.64
N PRO A 70 8.36 26.18 8.32
CA PRO A 70 7.94 27.00 9.45
C PRO A 70 6.81 27.95 9.04
N SER A 71 5.83 28.16 9.91
CA SER A 71 4.71 29.06 9.64
C SER A 71 4.18 29.70 10.92
N VAL A 72 3.99 31.01 10.88
CA VAL A 72 3.37 31.81 11.96
C VAL A 72 1.85 31.82 11.89
N ILE A 73 1.26 31.29 10.81
CA ILE A 73 -0.19 31.30 10.56
C ILE A 73 -0.83 30.00 11.09
N THR A 74 -0.08 28.90 11.06
CA THR A 74 -0.56 27.59 11.54
C THR A 74 -0.34 27.45 13.04
N PRO A 75 -1.31 26.95 13.84
CA PRO A 75 -1.17 26.76 15.28
C PRO A 75 -0.01 25.83 15.69
N THR A 76 0.35 24.89 14.81
CA THR A 76 1.46 23.95 15.01
C THR A 76 2.84 24.59 14.82
N GLY A 77 2.93 25.84 14.36
CA GLY A 77 4.19 26.51 14.00
C GLY A 77 4.81 26.02 12.68
N PHE A 78 4.15 25.10 11.98
CA PHE A 78 4.62 24.50 10.73
C PHE A 78 3.46 24.27 9.76
N LEU A 79 3.66 24.73 8.51
CA LEU A 79 2.87 24.33 7.36
C LEU A 79 3.38 22.96 6.87
N LYS A 80 2.46 22.00 6.74
CA LYS A 80 2.78 20.63 6.33
C LYS A 80 2.13 20.34 4.98
N GLU A 81 2.95 19.94 4.01
CA GLU A 81 2.51 19.41 2.73
C GLU A 81 2.94 17.94 2.67
N CYS A 82 2.00 17.06 3.01
CA CYS A 82 2.24 15.63 3.17
C CYS A 82 1.55 14.88 2.05
N TYR A 83 2.24 13.88 1.47
CA TYR A 83 1.71 13.00 0.45
C TYR A 83 2.02 11.54 0.79
N CYS A 84 1.03 10.65 0.61
CA CYS A 84 1.16 9.20 0.82
C CYS A 84 0.97 8.44 -0.49
N CYS A 85 1.76 7.39 -0.71
CA CYS A 85 1.56 6.44 -1.79
C CYS A 85 0.32 5.59 -1.48
N ARG A 86 -0.75 5.75 -2.26
CA ARG A 86 -2.04 5.08 -2.04
C ARG A 86 -2.67 4.65 -3.37
N GLU A 87 -3.70 3.84 -3.24
CA GLU A 87 -4.48 3.29 -4.35
C GLU A 87 -5.17 4.42 -5.13
N SER A 88 -5.00 4.40 -6.45
CA SER A 88 -5.72 5.26 -7.38
C SER A 88 -6.97 4.56 -7.91
N TYR A 89 -6.83 3.28 -8.21
CA TYR A 89 -7.91 2.42 -8.65
C TYR A 89 -7.78 1.04 -8.00
N LEU A 90 -8.94 0.43 -7.76
CA LEU A 90 -9.06 -0.91 -7.23
C LEU A 90 -9.70 -1.79 -8.32
N ARG A 91 -9.13 -2.97 -8.55
CA ARG A 91 -9.76 -4.01 -9.36
C ARG A 91 -10.36 -5.08 -8.44
N GLU A 92 -11.57 -5.50 -8.76
CA GLU A 92 -12.22 -6.65 -8.11
C GLU A 92 -11.94 -7.92 -8.92
N ARG A 93 -11.63 -9.01 -8.23
CA ARG A 93 -11.57 -10.35 -8.82
C ARG A 93 -12.05 -11.40 -7.82
N VAL A 94 -12.54 -12.52 -8.35
CA VAL A 94 -12.90 -13.69 -7.55
C VAL A 94 -11.66 -14.56 -7.38
N ILE A 95 -11.46 -15.06 -6.15
CA ILE A 95 -10.42 -16.03 -5.81
C ILE A 95 -11.06 -17.22 -5.10
N THR A 96 -10.44 -18.39 -5.24
CA THR A 96 -10.94 -19.63 -4.64
C THR A 96 -10.00 -20.07 -3.51
N LEU A 97 -10.52 -20.14 -2.30
CA LEU A 97 -9.84 -20.72 -1.15
C LEU A 97 -10.08 -22.23 -1.13
N THR A 98 -9.03 -23.03 -0.97
CA THR A 98 -9.08 -24.50 -1.17
C THR A 98 -8.81 -25.32 0.10
N HIS A 99 -8.43 -24.66 1.20
CA HIS A 99 -8.23 -25.31 2.49
C HIS A 99 -9.43 -24.99 3.38
N CYS A 100 -10.49 -25.79 3.26
CA CYS A 100 -11.71 -25.64 4.03
C CYS A 100 -11.80 -26.67 5.15
N TYR A 101 -12.24 -26.23 6.31
CA TYR A 101 -12.37 -27.01 7.54
C TYR A 101 -13.77 -26.83 8.15
N ASP A 102 -14.30 -27.89 8.74
CA ASP A 102 -15.51 -27.84 9.53
C ASP A 102 -15.25 -27.20 10.92
N PRO A 103 -16.29 -26.98 11.76
CA PRO A 103 -16.12 -26.39 13.09
C PRO A 103 -15.26 -27.21 14.04
N ASP A 104 -15.10 -28.51 13.80
CA ASP A 104 -14.26 -29.41 14.57
C ASP A 104 -12.79 -29.42 14.07
N GLY A 105 -12.49 -28.65 13.01
CA GLY A 105 -11.17 -28.53 12.41
C GLY A 105 -10.81 -29.65 11.43
N VAL A 106 -11.78 -30.48 11.02
CA VAL A 106 -11.57 -31.55 10.04
C VAL A 106 -11.65 -30.98 8.63
N ARG A 107 -10.71 -31.35 7.77
CA ARG A 107 -10.66 -30.88 6.38
C ARG A 107 -11.86 -31.40 5.59
N LEU A 108 -12.58 -30.48 4.95
CA LEU A 108 -13.71 -30.78 4.08
C LEU A 108 -13.20 -31.24 2.71
N THR A 109 -13.63 -32.43 2.29
CA THR A 109 -13.28 -33.04 0.99
C THR A 109 -14.48 -33.21 0.07
N ASN A 110 -15.70 -33.05 0.59
CA ASN A 110 -16.94 -33.15 -0.16
C ASN A 110 -17.02 -32.03 -1.22
N GLU A 111 -17.46 -32.38 -2.43
CA GLU A 111 -17.70 -31.42 -3.50
C GLU A 111 -18.69 -30.33 -3.05
N GLY A 112 -18.35 -29.07 -3.34
CA GLY A 112 -19.12 -27.89 -2.94
C GLY A 112 -18.72 -27.28 -1.59
N TYR A 113 -18.15 -28.07 -0.68
CA TYR A 113 -17.70 -27.60 0.64
C TYR A 113 -16.18 -27.49 0.78
N ASN A 114 -15.44 -28.18 -0.09
CA ASN A 114 -13.98 -28.23 -0.12
C ASN A 114 -13.30 -26.96 -0.65
N ALA A 115 -14.05 -26.02 -1.23
CA ALA A 115 -13.54 -24.76 -1.73
C ALA A 115 -14.55 -23.62 -1.54
N MET A 116 -14.07 -22.38 -1.48
CA MET A 116 -14.88 -21.18 -1.30
C MET A 116 -14.40 -20.03 -2.19
N ASP A 117 -15.31 -19.52 -3.01
CA ASP A 117 -15.06 -18.33 -3.82
C ASP A 117 -15.32 -17.06 -3.02
N ILE A 118 -14.36 -16.16 -3.01
CA ILE A 118 -14.48 -14.85 -2.37
C ILE A 118 -14.13 -13.73 -3.35
N LYS A 119 -14.81 -12.59 -3.20
CA LYS A 119 -14.48 -11.36 -3.94
C LYS A 119 -13.37 -10.62 -3.21
N LEU A 120 -12.26 -10.40 -3.90
CA LEU A 120 -11.12 -9.66 -3.39
C LEU A 120 -10.92 -8.40 -4.24
N ARG A 121 -10.67 -7.27 -3.58
CA ARG A 121 -10.30 -6.00 -4.22
C ARG A 121 -8.85 -5.70 -3.93
N GLU A 122 -8.09 -5.39 -4.97
CA GLU A 122 -6.66 -5.05 -4.85
C GLU A 122 -6.33 -3.82 -5.71
N PRO A 123 -5.24 -3.09 -5.39
CA PRO A 123 -4.80 -1.94 -6.17
C PRO A 123 -4.42 -2.35 -7.60
N SER A 124 -4.96 -1.63 -8.58
CA SER A 124 -4.52 -1.73 -9.98
C SER A 124 -3.57 -0.60 -10.39
N GLU A 125 -3.56 0.49 -9.61
CA GLU A 125 -2.70 1.66 -9.83
C GLU A 125 -2.47 2.38 -8.50
N CYS A 126 -1.26 2.88 -8.27
CA CYS A 126 -0.84 3.61 -7.07
C CYS A 126 -0.27 4.98 -7.45
N LYS A 127 -0.56 6.03 -6.66
CA LYS A 127 -0.02 7.39 -6.83
C LYS A 127 0.13 8.09 -5.49
N CYS A 128 0.87 9.20 -5.48
CA CYS A 128 1.01 10.07 -4.33
C CYS A 128 -0.23 10.98 -4.16
N TYR A 129 -0.86 10.91 -2.98
CA TYR A 129 -2.03 11.69 -2.62
C TYR A 129 -1.80 12.51 -1.36
N LYS A 130 -2.36 13.72 -1.33
CA LYS A 130 -2.29 14.57 -0.15
C LYS A 130 -2.86 13.85 1.07
N CYS A 131 -2.12 13.88 2.17
CA CYS A 131 -2.53 13.27 3.42
C CYS A 131 -3.84 13.90 3.91
N GLY A 132 -4.79 13.07 4.35
CA GLY A 132 -6.09 13.51 4.85
C GLY A 132 -7.15 13.80 3.78
N ASP A 133 -6.83 13.64 2.49
CA ASP A 133 -7.84 13.67 1.43
C ASP A 133 -8.44 12.27 1.23
N PHE A 134 -9.77 12.19 1.43
CA PHE A 134 -10.57 10.98 1.28
C PHE A 134 -11.71 11.15 0.26
N SER A 135 -11.72 12.25 -0.49
CA SER A 135 -12.83 12.63 -1.38
C SER A 135 -12.91 11.81 -2.69
N ARG A 136 -12.62 10.52 -2.62
CA ARG A 136 -12.54 9.61 -3.77
C ARG A 136 -13.46 8.40 -3.65
#